data_AF-A0A6A4L7S4-F1
#
_entry.id   AF-A0A6A4L7S4-F1
#
_cell.length_a   1.000
_cell.length_b   1.000
_cell.length_c   1.000
_cell.angle_alpha   90.00
_cell.angle_beta   90.00
_cell.angle_gamma   90.00
#
_symmetry.space_group_name_H-M   'P 1'
#
loop_
_entity.id
_entity.type
_entity.pdbx_description
1 polymer ?
#
loop_
_entity_poly.entity_id
_entity_poly.type
_entity_poly.pdbx_seq_one_letter_code
_entity_poly.pdbx_strand_id
1 'polypeptide(L)'
;MSSGVTVLNSRIATGDDCISIGPGSSNLWIENVACGPGHGISIGSLGWELQEPGVQNVTVKTVTFTSTSNGVRIKTWGRPS
;
A
#
# COMPACT_ATOMS: atom_id res chain seq x y z
N MET A 1 -5.58 13.21 -5.87
CA MET A 1 -5.72 11.84 -6.42
C MET A 1 -4.58 11.60 -7.38
N SER A 2 -4.01 10.40 -7.41
CA SER A 2 -2.84 10.07 -8.23
C SER A 2 -3.17 8.87 -9.13
N SER A 3 -2.72 8.90 -10.38
CA SER A 3 -2.90 7.81 -11.35
C SER A 3 -1.60 7.55 -12.10
N GLY A 4 -1.31 6.29 -12.43
CA GLY A 4 -0.15 5.91 -13.24
C GLY A 4 1.19 6.04 -12.51
N VAL A 5 1.18 5.81 -11.20
CA VAL A 5 2.39 5.90 -10.36
C VAL A 5 3.14 4.58 -10.37
N THR A 6 4.45 4.66 -10.60
CA THR A 6 5.33 3.49 -10.65
C THR A 6 6.46 3.62 -9.64
N VAL A 7 6.65 2.60 -8.80
CA VAL A 7 7.71 2.51 -7.78
C VAL A 7 8.59 1.32 -8.11
N LEU A 8 9.86 1.56 -8.44
CA LEU A 8 10.79 0.54 -8.91
C LEU A 8 12.10 0.53 -8.11
N ASN A 9 12.73 -0.65 -8.01
CA ASN A 9 14.14 -0.80 -7.63
C ASN A 9 14.52 -0.07 -6.34
N SER A 10 13.66 -0.12 -5.33
CA SER A 10 13.75 0.69 -4.13
C SER A 10 13.99 -0.15 -2.88
N ARG A 11 14.74 0.39 -1.91
CA ARG A 11 14.90 -0.18 -0.57
C ARG A 11 14.29 0.76 0.47
N ILE A 12 13.29 0.30 1.21
CA ILE A 12 12.54 1.13 2.15
C ILE A 12 12.55 0.45 3.52
N ALA A 13 13.02 1.17 4.54
CA ALA A 13 13.23 0.65 5.90
C ALA A 13 12.95 1.76 6.93
N THR A 14 11.69 2.19 7.02
CA THR A 14 11.27 3.38 7.78
C THR A 14 10.62 3.07 9.13
N GLY A 15 10.29 1.82 9.42
CA GLY A 15 9.63 1.41 10.66
C GLY A 15 8.09 1.37 10.61
N ASP A 16 7.46 1.93 9.58
CA ASP A 16 6.01 1.82 9.31
C ASP A 16 5.78 1.21 7.90
N ASP A 17 4.64 1.48 7.25
CA ASP A 17 4.34 1.03 5.90
C ASP A 17 5.45 1.52 4.94
N CYS A 18 6.06 0.60 4.19
CA CYS A 18 7.01 0.95 3.14
C CYS A 18 6.34 1.78 2.05
N ILE A 19 5.08 1.42 1.72
CA ILE A 19 4.21 2.15 0.80
C ILE A 19 2.79 2.06 1.37
N SER A 20 2.17 3.21 1.63
CA SER A 20 0.75 3.32 1.98
C SER A 20 -0.02 3.91 0.78
N ILE A 21 -1.08 3.23 0.35
CA ILE A 21 -1.86 3.58 -0.84
C ILE A 21 -3.24 4.06 -0.40
N GLY A 22 -3.44 5.38 -0.44
CA GLY A 22 -4.66 6.03 0.06
C GLY A 22 -5.79 6.16 -0.97
N PRO A 23 -6.94 6.69 -0.54
CA PRO A 23 -8.13 6.89 -1.37
C PRO A 23 -7.87 7.63 -2.69
N GLY A 24 -8.53 7.18 -3.76
CA GLY A 24 -8.44 7.82 -5.08
C GLY A 24 -7.13 7.57 -5.83
N SER A 25 -6.30 6.64 -5.37
CA SER A 25 -5.15 6.14 -6.13
C SER A 25 -5.57 5.10 -7.17
N SER A 26 -5.04 5.21 -8.39
CA SER A 26 -5.29 4.22 -9.44
C SER A 26 -4.06 3.91 -10.29
N ASN A 27 -4.05 2.74 -10.94
CA ASN A 27 -3.02 2.31 -11.87
C ASN A 27 -1.60 2.39 -11.26
N LEU A 28 -1.43 1.76 -10.09
CA LEU A 28 -0.14 1.71 -9.39
C LEU A 28 0.65 0.45 -9.78
N TRP A 29 1.93 0.63 -10.11
CA TRP A 29 2.86 -0.47 -10.36
C TRP A 29 4.02 -0.43 -9.36
N ILE A 30 4.17 -1.47 -8.55
CA ILE A 30 5.24 -1.59 -7.55
C ILE A 30 6.05 -2.84 -7.88
N GLU A 31 7.32 -2.67 -8.24
CA GLU A 31 8.18 -3.79 -8.65
C GLU A 31 9.63 -3.70 -8.17
N ASN A 32 10.21 -4.84 -7.82
CA ASN A 32 11.60 -4.97 -7.37
C ASN A 32 11.90 -4.07 -6.14
N VAL A 33 11.10 -4.23 -5.09
CA VAL A 33 11.23 -3.46 -3.84
C VAL A 33 11.71 -4.35 -2.70
N ALA A 34 12.72 -3.88 -1.95
CA ALA A 34 13.12 -4.46 -0.68
C ALA A 34 12.47 -3.63 0.45
N CYS A 35 11.47 -4.22 1.12
CA CYS A 35 10.70 -3.58 2.17
C CYS A 35 11.05 -4.17 3.54
N GLY A 36 11.53 -3.31 4.44
CA GLY A 36 11.61 -3.57 5.86
C GLY A 36 12.97 -3.27 6.50
N PRO A 37 13.02 -3.14 7.85
CA PRO A 37 11.90 -3.37 8.79
C PRO A 37 10.77 -2.33 8.71
N GLY A 38 9.54 -2.72 9.08
CA GLY A 38 8.34 -1.87 9.03
C GLY A 38 7.00 -2.63 9.01
N HIS A 39 5.94 -2.02 8.48
CA HIS A 39 4.59 -2.61 8.45
C HIS A 39 4.22 -3.35 7.16
N GLY A 40 5.06 -3.27 6.12
CA GLY A 40 4.80 -3.87 4.81
C GLY A 40 4.27 -2.86 3.78
N ILE A 41 3.57 -3.35 2.75
CA ILE A 41 2.87 -2.50 1.78
C ILE A 41 1.39 -2.57 2.09
N SER A 42 0.77 -1.42 2.35
CA SER A 42 -0.62 -1.34 2.78
C SER A 42 -1.48 -0.56 1.77
N ILE A 43 -2.59 -1.17 1.33
CA ILE A 43 -3.70 -0.43 0.74
C ILE A 43 -4.57 0.08 1.89
N GLY A 44 -4.72 1.39 1.97
CA GLY A 44 -5.43 2.10 3.02
C GLY A 44 -4.52 2.73 4.09
N SER A 45 -5.09 3.21 5.19
CA SER A 45 -6.48 2.94 5.61
C SER A 45 -7.54 3.55 4.68
N LEU A 46 -8.61 2.79 4.42
CA LEU A 46 -9.76 3.19 3.59
C LEU A 46 -11.06 3.17 4.41
N GLY A 47 -12.07 3.91 3.95
CA GLY A 47 -13.42 3.90 4.49
C GLY A 47 -13.62 4.78 5.72
N TRP A 48 -12.74 5.78 5.93
CA TRP A 48 -12.91 6.76 7.01
C TRP A 48 -14.19 7.56 6.78
N GLU A 49 -14.40 8.03 5.55
CA GLU A 49 -15.62 8.72 5.15
C GLU A 49 -16.67 7.76 4.56
N LEU A 50 -17.95 8.15 4.61
CA LEU A 50 -19.06 7.34 4.07
C LEU A 50 -19.04 7.31 2.53
N GLN A 51 -18.70 8.45 1.91
CA GLN A 51 -18.39 8.53 0.49
C GLN A 51 -16.90 8.83 0.35
N GLU A 52 -16.13 7.81 -0.01
CA GLU A 52 -14.68 7.92 -0.19
C GLU A 52 -14.29 7.29 -1.54
N PRO A 53 -13.41 7.91 -2.33
CA PRO A 53 -12.90 7.29 -3.55
C PRO A 53 -12.12 6.01 -3.26
N GLY A 54 -12.43 4.92 -3.97
CA GLY A 54 -11.70 3.66 -3.82
C GLY A 54 -10.26 3.71 -4.35
N VAL A 55 -9.52 2.64 -4.10
CA VAL A 55 -8.21 2.33 -4.71
C VAL A 55 -8.42 1.28 -5.79
N GLN A 56 -7.86 1.49 -6.99
CA GLN A 56 -8.15 0.65 -8.15
C GLN A 56 -6.90 0.31 -8.95
N ASN A 57 -6.83 -0.90 -9.51
CA ASN A 57 -5.73 -1.36 -10.37
C ASN A 57 -4.33 -1.15 -9.75
N VAL A 58 -4.03 -1.91 -8.70
CA VAL A 58 -2.73 -1.91 -8.02
C VAL A 58 -2.04 -3.25 -8.30
N THR A 59 -0.81 -3.20 -8.80
CA THR A 59 0.05 -4.37 -8.97
C THR A 59 1.27 -4.25 -8.05
N VAL A 60 1.50 -5.29 -7.25
CA VAL A 60 2.70 -5.46 -6.42
C VAL A 60 3.39 -6.73 -6.86
N LYS A 61 4.61 -6.62 -7.36
CA LYS A 61 5.35 -7.72 -7.99
C LYS A 61 6.81 -7.72 -7.57
N THR A 62 7.42 -8.89 -7.40
CA THR A 62 8.85 -8.99 -7.06
C THR A 62 9.23 -8.12 -5.84
N VAL A 63 8.54 -8.29 -4.72
CA VAL A 63 8.83 -7.55 -3.48
C VAL A 63 9.34 -8.51 -2.43
N THR A 64 10.46 -8.15 -1.80
CA THR A 64 10.99 -8.88 -0.64
C THR A 64 10.62 -8.13 0.63
N PHE A 65 9.96 -8.82 1.54
CA PHE A 65 9.62 -8.30 2.86
C PHE A 65 10.58 -8.90 3.89
N THR A 66 11.27 -8.06 4.66
CA THR A 66 12.24 -8.52 5.66
C THR A 66 11.98 -7.81 6.98
N SER A 67 11.73 -8.58 8.04
CA SER A 67 11.44 -8.05 9.38
C SER A 67 10.28 -7.04 9.38
N THR A 68 9.27 -7.27 8.55
CA THR A 68 8.03 -6.48 8.54
C THR A 68 6.93 -7.19 9.33
N SER A 69 6.02 -6.43 9.91
CA SER A 69 4.86 -7.01 10.61
C SER A 69 3.84 -7.64 9.65
N ASN A 70 3.77 -7.17 8.41
CA ASN A 70 2.93 -7.72 7.35
C ASN A 70 3.69 -7.74 6.01
N GLY A 71 3.21 -8.55 5.06
CA GLY A 71 3.63 -8.48 3.66
C GLY A 71 2.83 -7.41 2.91
N VAL A 72 1.91 -7.86 2.05
CA VAL A 72 0.86 -7.00 1.49
C VAL A 72 -0.37 -7.06 2.39
N ARG A 73 -0.96 -5.91 2.69
CA ARG A 73 -2.13 -5.79 3.58
C ARG A 73 -3.16 -4.80 3.02
N ILE A 74 -4.44 -5.07 3.26
CA ILE A 74 -5.54 -4.11 3.02
C ILE A 74 -6.11 -3.71 4.38
N LYS A 75 -6.25 -2.41 4.64
CA LYS A 75 -6.79 -1.84 5.87
C LYS A 75 -8.05 -1.03 5.56
N THR A 76 -9.20 -1.47 6.06
CA THR A 76 -10.47 -0.73 5.95
C THR A 76 -11.06 -0.49 7.34
N TRP A 77 -11.78 0.62 7.50
CA TRP A 77 -12.60 0.86 8.69
C TRP A 77 -13.87 0.00 8.64
N GLY A 78 -14.11 -0.77 9.69
CA GLY A 78 -15.39 -1.48 9.88
C GLY A 78 -16.50 -0.49 10.25
N ARG A 79 -17.71 -0.75 9.76
CA ARG A 79 -18.93 -0.03 10.17
C ARG A 79 -19.86 -1.00 10.90
N PRO A 80 -20.58 -0.55 11.94
CA PRO A 80 -21.67 -1.34 12.50
C PRO A 80 -22.66 -1.72 11.40
N SER A 81 -23.08 -2.99 11.40
CA SER A 81 -24.10 -3.54 10.51
C SER A 81 -25.51 -3.18 10.96
#